data_AF-A0A8D9L0Y6-F1
#
_entry.id   AF-A0A8D9L0Y6-F1
#
_cell.length_a   1.000
_cell.length_b   1.000
_cell.length_c   1.000
_cell.angle_alpha   90.00
_cell.angle_beta   90.00
_cell.angle_gamma   90.00
#
_symmetry.space_group_name_H-M   'P 1'
#
loop_
_entity.id
_entity.type
_entity.pdbx_description
1 polymer ?
#
loop_
_entity_poly.entity_id
_entity_poly.type
_entity_poly.pdbx_seq_one_letter_code
_entity_poly.pdbx_strand_id
1 'polypeptide(L)'
;MAAEDIVAESLVKYWRLSLSQEAETSETLLLTILKNKALDYLRHKVIHESAIENIMELNDRELNIRISTLEACDPEEIFSHEIQTIIHNTLQSLPEQTRRIFEMSRFENKTVKEIAEETNITAKGVEYHITKALKVLRINLKDYLPLFYFLFS
;
A
#
# COMPACT_ATOMS: atom_id res chain seq x y z
N MET A 1 -16.20 36.75 -10.62
CA MET A 1 -16.37 36.73 -9.15
C MET A 1 -15.23 37.47 -8.45
N ALA A 2 -14.04 36.89 -8.23
CA ALA A 2 -12.98 37.58 -7.46
C ALA A 2 -12.58 38.99 -7.98
N ALA A 3 -12.48 39.17 -9.30
CA ALA A 3 -12.17 40.48 -9.88
C ALA A 3 -13.28 41.52 -9.62
N GLU A 4 -14.54 41.11 -9.69
CA GLU A 4 -15.70 41.98 -9.45
C GLU A 4 -15.78 42.37 -7.97
N ASP A 5 -15.55 41.43 -7.06
CA ASP A 5 -15.52 41.68 -5.62
C ASP A 5 -14.40 42.65 -5.24
N ILE A 6 -13.19 42.46 -5.77
CA ILE A 6 -12.05 43.36 -5.53
C ILE A 6 -12.37 44.77 -6.01
N VAL A 7 -12.98 44.92 -7.19
CA VAL A 7 -13.38 46.23 -7.74
C VAL A 7 -14.47 46.86 -6.86
N ALA A 8 -15.51 46.11 -6.51
CA ALA A 8 -16.61 46.59 -5.69
C ALA A 8 -16.11 47.07 -4.31
N GLU A 9 -15.30 46.26 -3.64
CA GLU A 9 -14.73 46.62 -2.34
C GLU A 9 -13.76 47.81 -2.43
N SER A 10 -13.02 47.94 -3.53
CA SER A 10 -12.12 49.08 -3.76
C SER A 10 -12.91 50.37 -3.92
N LEU A 11 -14.00 50.35 -4.69
CA LEU A 11 -14.89 51.48 -4.87
C LEU A 11 -15.60 51.86 -3.57
N VAL A 12 -16.07 50.89 -2.78
CA VAL A 12 -16.67 51.14 -1.47
C VAL A 12 -15.66 51.78 -0.51
N LYS A 13 -14.42 51.28 -0.47
CA LYS A 13 -13.35 51.86 0.36
C LYS A 13 -13.01 53.28 -0.07
N TYR A 14 -12.89 53.51 -1.38
CA TYR A 14 -12.64 54.84 -1.95
C TYR A 14 -13.76 55.83 -1.63
N TRP A 15 -15.03 55.42 -1.79
CA TRP A 15 -16.20 56.23 -1.47
C TRP A 15 -16.23 56.66 0.00
N ARG A 16 -15.89 55.75 0.93
CA ARG A 16 -15.84 56.06 2.37
C ARG A 16 -14.77 57.09 2.70
N LEU A 17 -13.59 56.99 2.09
CA LEU A 17 -12.50 57.96 2.26
C LEU A 17 -12.86 59.33 1.67
N SER A 18 -13.63 59.36 0.58
CA SER A 18 -14.16 60.60 0.02
C SER A 18 -15.15 61.29 0.96
N LEU A 19 -15.94 60.53 1.72
CA LEU A 19 -16.93 61.08 2.66
C LEU A 19 -16.28 61.60 3.95
N SER A 20 -15.17 61.01 4.38
CA SER A 20 -14.50 61.40 5.63
C SER A 20 -13.61 62.65 5.50
N GLN A 21 -13.40 63.19 4.29
CA GLN A 21 -12.43 64.26 3.97
C GLN A 21 -11.00 63.98 4.47
N GLU A 22 -10.69 62.73 4.79
CA GLU A 22 -9.39 62.32 5.35
C GLU A 22 -8.25 62.32 4.31
N ALA A 23 -8.57 62.36 3.02
CA ALA A 23 -7.60 62.40 1.93
C ALA A 23 -8.13 63.15 0.71
N GLU A 24 -7.22 63.80 -0.02
CA GLU A 24 -7.52 64.37 -1.33
C GLU A 24 -7.82 63.25 -2.32
N THR A 25 -9.07 63.18 -2.79
CA THR A 25 -9.57 62.09 -3.63
C THR A 25 -9.01 62.22 -5.04
N SER A 26 -8.03 61.40 -5.35
CA SER A 26 -7.37 61.33 -6.65
C SER A 26 -7.54 59.94 -7.28
N GLU A 27 -7.54 59.87 -8.61
CA GLU A 27 -7.48 58.62 -9.36
C GLU A 27 -6.29 57.74 -8.91
N THR A 28 -5.19 58.38 -8.50
CA THR A 28 -4.01 57.67 -7.97
C THR A 28 -4.32 56.94 -6.66
N LEU A 29 -5.18 57.50 -5.81
CA LEU A 29 -5.63 56.86 -4.56
C LEU A 29 -6.50 55.63 -4.86
N LEU A 30 -7.44 55.75 -5.81
CA LEU A 30 -8.27 54.62 -6.23
C LEU A 30 -7.42 53.48 -6.81
N LEU A 31 -6.47 53.80 -7.69
CA LEU A 31 -5.54 52.82 -8.26
C LEU A 31 -4.67 52.16 -7.19
N THR A 32 -4.24 52.93 -6.19
CA THR A 32 -3.49 52.39 -5.04
C THR A 32 -4.32 51.42 -4.21
N ILE A 33 -5.57 51.78 -3.91
CA ILE A 33 -6.51 50.90 -3.18
C ILE A 33 -6.76 49.61 -3.96
N LEU A 34 -7.04 49.72 -5.25
CA LEU A 34 -7.30 48.58 -6.12
C LEU A 34 -6.09 47.66 -6.22
N LYS A 35 -4.90 48.23 -6.44
CA LYS A 35 -3.63 47.48 -6.49
C LYS A 35 -3.37 46.75 -5.19
N ASN A 36 -3.54 47.40 -4.04
CA ASN A 36 -3.28 46.78 -2.74
C ASN A 36 -4.28 45.64 -2.47
N LYS A 37 -5.57 45.83 -2.75
CA LYS A 37 -6.57 44.77 -2.62
C LYS A 37 -6.30 43.58 -3.54
N ALA A 38 -5.90 43.84 -4.78
CA ALA A 38 -5.51 42.79 -5.71
C ALA A 38 -4.27 42.02 -5.22
N LEU A 39 -3.26 42.72 -4.71
CA LEU A 39 -2.05 42.10 -4.15
C LEU A 39 -2.36 41.25 -2.91
N ASP A 40 -3.20 41.75 -2.01
CA ASP A 40 -3.59 41.01 -0.80
C ASP A 40 -4.39 39.75 -1.18
N TYR A 41 -5.31 39.84 -2.13
CA TYR A 41 -6.02 38.68 -2.66
C TYR A 41 -5.05 37.62 -3.23
N LEU A 42 -4.09 38.05 -4.07
CA LEU A 42 -3.11 37.13 -4.66
C LEU A 42 -2.22 36.47 -3.59
N ARG A 43 -1.80 37.21 -2.56
CA ARG A 43 -1.02 36.64 -1.44
C ARG A 43 -1.82 35.59 -0.67
N HIS A 44 -3.08 35.87 -0.35
CA HIS A 44 -3.94 34.89 0.31
C HIS A 44 -4.18 33.65 -0.55
N LYS A 45 -4.33 33.83 -1.87
CA LYS A 45 -4.50 32.73 -2.81
C LYS A 45 -3.29 31.80 -2.82
N VAL A 46 -2.06 32.35 -2.86
CA VAL A 46 -0.82 31.56 -2.82
C VAL A 46 -0.72 30.72 -1.53
N ILE A 47 -1.05 31.30 -0.38
CA ILE A 47 -1.02 30.57 0.91
C ILE A 47 -2.04 29.42 0.91
N HIS A 48 -3.24 29.68 0.40
CA HIS A 48 -4.30 28.68 0.32
C HIS A 48 -3.93 27.52 -0.62
N GLU A 49 -3.39 27.84 -1.81
CA GLU A 49 -2.92 26.84 -2.77
C GLU A 49 -1.78 26.00 -2.18
N SER A 50 -0.80 26.64 -1.52
CA SER A 50 0.29 25.92 -0.84
C SER A 50 -0.23 25.01 0.29
N ALA A 51 -1.24 25.45 1.05
CA ALA A 51 -1.84 24.60 2.09
C ALA A 51 -2.54 23.36 1.49
N ILE A 52 -3.24 23.52 0.36
CA ILE A 52 -3.85 22.41 -0.37
C ILE A 52 -2.78 21.44 -0.88
N GLU A 53 -1.72 21.94 -1.52
CA GLU A 53 -0.63 21.12 -2.03
C GLU A 53 0.01 20.27 -0.92
N ASN A 54 0.28 20.86 0.25
CA ASN A 54 0.81 20.13 1.41
C ASN A 54 -0.14 19.01 1.87
N ILE A 55 -1.46 19.25 1.90
CA ILE A 55 -2.44 18.23 2.27
C ILE A 55 -2.47 17.11 1.23
N MET A 56 -2.42 17.44 -0.06
CA MET A 56 -2.37 16.46 -1.14
C MET A 56 -1.10 15.60 -1.03
N GLU A 57 0.07 16.21 -0.76
CA GLU A 57 1.33 15.48 -0.58
C GLU A 57 1.26 14.50 0.61
N LEU A 58 0.65 14.91 1.72
CA LEU A 58 0.45 14.03 2.88
C LEU A 58 -0.46 12.84 2.55
N ASN A 59 -1.55 13.08 1.83
CA ASN A 59 -2.46 12.01 1.38
C ASN A 59 -1.76 11.06 0.41
N ASP A 60 -0.97 11.58 -0.52
CA ASP A 60 -0.20 10.76 -1.46
C ASP A 60 0.83 9.90 -0.73
N ARG A 61 1.52 10.45 0.27
CA ARG A 61 2.44 9.68 1.13
C ARG A 61 1.71 8.59 1.91
N GLU A 62 0.55 8.90 2.49
CA GLU A 62 -0.26 7.90 3.22
C GLU A 62 -0.72 6.77 2.29
N LEU A 63 -1.20 7.11 1.10
CA LEU A 63 -1.63 6.13 0.10
C LEU A 63 -0.46 5.26 -0.34
N ASN A 64 0.71 5.85 -0.61
CA ASN A 64 1.91 5.11 -0.96
C ASN A 64 2.36 4.17 0.17
N ILE A 65 2.32 4.61 1.43
CA ILE A 65 2.63 3.73 2.58
C ILE A 65 1.67 2.55 2.63
N ARG A 66 0.36 2.78 2.45
CA ARG A 66 -0.64 1.70 2.43
C ARG A 66 -0.39 0.73 1.28
N ILE A 67 -0.09 1.24 0.08
CA ILE A 67 0.25 0.42 -1.09
C ILE A 67 1.49 -0.42 -0.80
N SER A 68 2.60 0.20 -0.38
CA SER A 68 3.84 -0.50 -0.06
C SER A 68 3.67 -1.52 1.08
N THR A 69 2.80 -1.25 2.05
CA THR A 69 2.48 -2.22 3.12
C THR A 69 1.72 -3.41 2.57
N LEU A 70 0.78 -3.20 1.65
CA LEU A 70 0.03 -4.28 1.00
C LEU A 70 0.89 -5.08 0.02
N GLU A 71 1.80 -4.42 -0.70
CA GLU A 71 2.79 -5.06 -1.58
C GLU A 71 3.83 -5.87 -0.80
N ALA A 72 4.30 -5.34 0.34
CA ALA A 72 5.17 -6.07 1.26
C ALA A 72 4.44 -7.21 2.00
N CYS A 73 3.11 -7.22 1.94
CA CYS A 73 2.27 -8.32 2.40
C CYS A 73 2.08 -9.38 1.31
N ASP A 74 3.11 -9.67 0.50
CA ASP A 74 3.11 -10.86 -0.34
C ASP A 74 3.19 -12.10 0.58
N PRO A 75 2.15 -12.93 0.63
CA PRO A 75 2.18 -14.16 1.43
C PRO A 75 3.38 -15.04 1.05
N GLU A 76 3.82 -15.03 -0.21
CA GLU A 76 4.99 -15.81 -0.65
C GLU A 76 6.31 -15.32 -0.02
N GLU A 77 6.44 -14.04 0.36
CA GLU A 77 7.61 -13.50 1.10
C GLU A 77 7.43 -13.57 2.62
N ILE A 78 6.21 -13.36 3.13
CA ILE A 78 5.90 -13.46 4.58
C ILE A 78 6.10 -14.89 5.10
N PHE A 79 5.91 -15.91 4.25
CA PHE A 79 6.32 -17.27 4.58
C PHE A 79 7.85 -17.43 4.47
N SER A 80 8.50 -16.87 5.49
CA SER A 80 9.93 -16.59 5.63
C SER A 80 10.87 -17.78 5.34
N HIS A 81 12.17 -17.45 5.20
CA HIS A 81 13.29 -18.40 5.26
C HIS A 81 13.13 -19.45 6.37
N GLU A 82 12.48 -19.11 7.48
CA GLU A 82 12.21 -20.02 8.59
C GLU A 82 11.25 -21.16 8.20
N ILE A 83 10.16 -20.86 7.47
CA ILE A 83 9.25 -21.90 6.96
C ILE A 83 9.96 -22.77 5.92
N GLN A 84 10.74 -22.16 5.02
CA GLN A 84 11.55 -22.94 4.07
C GLN A 84 12.55 -23.85 4.80
N THR A 85 13.18 -23.35 5.87
CA THR A 85 14.08 -24.12 6.73
C THR A 85 13.35 -25.27 7.43
N ILE A 86 12.16 -25.03 7.98
CA ILE A 86 11.34 -26.06 8.62
C ILE A 86 10.94 -27.14 7.62
N ILE A 87 10.51 -26.77 6.41
CA ILE A 87 10.18 -27.73 5.34
C ILE A 87 11.42 -28.56 5.00
N HIS A 88 12.56 -27.91 4.74
CA HIS A 88 13.80 -28.60 4.39
C HIS A 88 14.23 -29.58 5.48
N ASN A 89 14.31 -29.13 6.73
CA ASN A 89 14.69 -29.96 7.87
C ASN A 89 13.70 -31.12 8.10
N THR A 90 12.41 -30.85 7.93
CA THR A 90 11.38 -31.88 8.04
C THR A 90 11.56 -32.95 6.97
N LEU A 91 11.76 -32.57 5.71
CA LEU A 91 12.00 -33.53 4.63
C LEU A 91 13.29 -34.34 4.86
N GLN A 92 14.37 -33.70 5.34
CA GLN A 92 15.62 -34.38 5.69
C GLN A 92 15.45 -35.41 6.82
N SER A 93 14.51 -35.20 7.74
CA SER A 93 14.22 -36.14 8.84
C SER A 93 13.45 -37.39 8.40
N LEU A 94 12.84 -37.37 7.20
CA LEU A 94 12.07 -38.50 6.70
C LEU A 94 12.99 -39.59 6.12
N PRO A 95 12.55 -40.87 6.16
CA PRO A 95 13.23 -41.93 5.42
C PRO A 95 13.36 -41.57 3.94
N GLU A 96 14.51 -41.89 3.35
CA GLU A 96 14.89 -41.49 1.98
C GLU A 96 13.78 -41.76 0.96
N GLN A 97 13.19 -42.95 0.99
CA GLN A 97 12.10 -43.33 0.07
C GLN A 97 10.88 -42.42 0.23
N THR A 98 10.50 -42.04 1.46
CA THR A 98 9.36 -41.16 1.72
C THR A 98 9.65 -39.74 1.24
N ARG A 99 10.85 -39.23 1.50
CA ARG A 99 11.30 -37.92 1.01
C ARG A 99 11.29 -37.87 -0.52
N ARG A 100 11.93 -38.86 -1.17
CA ARG A 100 12.03 -38.93 -2.64
C ARG A 100 10.67 -38.97 -3.30
N ILE A 101 9.75 -39.81 -2.81
CA ILE A 101 8.37 -39.88 -3.33
C ILE A 101 7.64 -38.54 -3.19
N PHE A 102 7.81 -37.84 -2.06
CA PHE A 102 7.21 -36.52 -1.87
C PHE A 102 7.78 -35.48 -2.83
N GLU A 103 9.11 -35.44 -3.01
CA GLU A 103 9.79 -34.54 -3.95
C GLU A 103 9.35 -34.78 -5.40
N MET A 104 9.26 -36.04 -5.82
CA MET A 104 8.77 -36.40 -7.16
C MET A 104 7.33 -35.91 -7.38
N SER A 105 6.47 -36.00 -6.37
CA SER A 105 5.07 -35.54 -6.48
C SER A 105 4.94 -34.00 -6.46
N ARG A 106 5.77 -33.31 -5.68
CA ARG A 106 5.57 -31.86 -5.39
C ARG A 106 6.50 -30.94 -6.16
N PHE A 107 7.73 -31.35 -6.42
CA PHE A 107 8.72 -30.52 -7.12
C PHE A 107 8.92 -30.97 -8.56
N GLU A 108 8.80 -32.28 -8.84
CA GLU A 108 8.90 -32.81 -10.21
C GLU A 108 7.54 -32.93 -10.91
N ASN A 109 6.43 -32.64 -10.22
CA ASN A 109 5.05 -32.74 -10.73
C ASN A 109 4.65 -34.10 -11.32
N LYS A 110 5.30 -35.20 -10.89
CA LYS A 110 4.97 -36.55 -11.34
C LYS A 110 3.66 -37.04 -10.74
N THR A 111 2.88 -37.77 -11.54
CA THR A 111 1.65 -38.42 -11.11
C THR A 111 1.93 -39.62 -10.21
N VAL A 112 0.96 -40.00 -9.38
CA VAL A 112 1.05 -41.19 -8.51
C VAL A 112 1.42 -42.45 -9.30
N LYS A 113 0.93 -42.56 -10.54
CA LYS A 113 1.21 -43.68 -11.43
C LYS A 113 2.67 -43.69 -11.89
N GLU A 114 3.19 -42.55 -12.36
CA GLU A 114 4.60 -42.43 -12.78
C GLU A 114 5.56 -42.69 -11.62
N ILE A 115 5.23 -42.21 -10.42
CA ILE A 115 6.04 -42.46 -9.22
C ILE A 115 6.01 -43.94 -8.85
N ALA A 116 4.84 -44.60 -8.92
CA ALA A 116 4.70 -46.03 -8.64
C ALA A 116 5.56 -46.87 -9.59
N GLU A 117 5.56 -46.52 -10.88
CA GLU A 117 6.38 -47.17 -11.91
C GLU A 117 7.88 -46.95 -11.67
N GLU A 118 8.32 -45.73 -11.35
CA GLU A 118 9.73 -45.40 -11.15
C GLU A 118 10.31 -45.93 -9.82
N THR A 119 9.49 -45.98 -8.76
CA THR A 119 9.93 -46.44 -7.42
C THR A 119 9.59 -47.91 -7.14
N ASN A 120 8.94 -48.58 -8.09
CA ASN A 120 8.53 -49.99 -8.03
C ASN A 120 7.68 -50.33 -6.77
N ILE A 121 6.76 -49.45 -6.41
CA ILE A 121 5.77 -49.67 -5.35
C ILE A 121 4.34 -49.48 -5.88
N THR A 122 3.34 -49.91 -5.13
CA THR A 122 1.93 -49.70 -5.55
C THR A 122 1.52 -48.23 -5.47
N ALA A 123 0.54 -47.82 -6.27
CA ALA A 123 -0.07 -46.48 -6.17
C ALA A 123 -0.54 -46.15 -4.74
N LYS A 124 -1.11 -47.13 -4.02
CA LYS A 124 -1.47 -47.00 -2.60
C LYS A 124 -0.24 -46.78 -1.71
N GLY A 125 0.90 -47.39 -2.03
CA GLY A 125 2.17 -47.16 -1.35
C GLY A 125 2.68 -45.72 -1.55
N VAL A 126 2.59 -45.19 -2.77
CA VAL A 126 2.92 -43.79 -3.08
C VAL A 126 2.03 -42.84 -2.27
N GLU A 127 0.71 -43.04 -2.29
CA GLU A 127 -0.24 -42.25 -1.49
C GLU A 127 0.06 -42.31 0.02
N TYR A 128 0.44 -43.49 0.53
CA TYR A 128 0.86 -43.66 1.91
C TYR A 128 2.08 -42.80 2.24
N HIS A 129 3.13 -42.83 1.41
CA HIS A 129 4.34 -42.02 1.63
C HIS A 129 4.06 -40.52 1.55
N ILE A 130 3.24 -40.08 0.58
CA ILE A 130 2.81 -38.67 0.47
C ILE A 130 2.05 -38.24 1.72
N THR A 131 1.09 -39.05 2.17
CA THR A 131 0.28 -38.76 3.37
C THR A 131 1.15 -38.72 4.63
N LYS A 132 2.13 -39.63 4.73
CA LYS A 132 3.10 -39.68 5.83
C LYS A 132 3.95 -38.40 5.87
N ALA A 133 4.50 -37.95 4.74
CA ALA A 133 5.26 -36.71 4.66
C ALA A 133 4.41 -35.49 5.05
N LEU A 134 3.19 -35.38 4.49
CA LEU A 134 2.25 -34.29 4.81
C LEU A 134 1.89 -34.23 6.30
N LYS A 135 1.70 -35.39 6.95
CA LYS A 135 1.41 -35.45 8.38
C LYS A 135 2.54 -34.85 9.22
N VAL A 136 3.78 -35.17 8.89
CA VAL A 136 4.95 -34.66 9.62
C VAL A 136 5.16 -33.16 9.34
N LEU A 137 4.99 -32.73 8.09
CA LEU A 137 5.03 -31.30 7.73
C LEU A 137 3.97 -30.49 8.49
N ARG A 138 2.73 -30.99 8.57
CA ARG A 138 1.63 -30.32 9.29
C ARG A 138 1.93 -30.15 10.78
N ILE A 139 2.60 -31.12 11.40
CA ILE A 139 2.98 -31.05 12.82
C ILE A 139 4.08 -30.00 13.01
N ASN A 140 5.09 -29.98 12.14
CA ASN A 140 6.22 -29.05 12.27
C ASN A 140 5.86 -27.61 11.86
N LEU A 141 4.85 -27.42 11.00
CA LEU A 141 4.35 -26.11 10.58
C LEU A 141 3.13 -25.63 11.38
N LYS A 142 2.73 -26.36 12.44
CA LYS A 142 1.48 -26.11 13.18
C LYS A 142 1.37 -24.69 13.75
N ASP A 143 2.49 -24.06 14.09
CA ASP A 143 2.52 -22.73 14.71
C ASP A 143 2.35 -21.61 13.65
N TYR A 144 2.49 -21.96 12.38
CA TYR A 144 2.32 -21.06 11.22
C TYR A 144 0.94 -21.21 10.53
N LEU A 145 0.20 -22.29 10.81
CA LEU A 145 -1.16 -22.50 10.30
C LEU A 145 -2.23 -21.52 10.85
N PRO A 146 -2.18 -21.06 12.12
CA PRO A 146 -3.14 -20.09 12.64
C PRO A 146 -3.06 -18.73 11.95
N LEU A 147 -1.86 -18.30 11.55
CA LEU A 147 -1.66 -17.06 10.80
C LEU A 147 -2.34 -17.11 9.44
N PHE A 148 -2.32 -18.26 8.75
CA PHE A 148 -3.08 -18.46 7.51
C PHE A 148 -4.59 -18.28 7.70
N TYR A 149 -5.18 -18.85 8.76
CA TYR A 149 -6.61 -18.67 9.02
C TYR A 149 -6.96 -17.26 9.51
N PHE A 150 -6.03 -16.55 10.13
CA PHE A 150 -6.25 -15.19 10.63
C PHE A 150 -6.04 -14.11 9.56
N LEU A 151 -5.10 -14.31 8.63
CA LEU A 151 -4.78 -13.36 7.55
C LEU A 151 -5.67 -13.53 6.31
N PHE A 152 -6.29 -14.70 6.13
CA PHE A 152 -7.16 -15.02 4.98
C PHE A 152 -8.61 -15.36 5.37
N SER A 153 -9.07 -15.00 6.57
CA SER A 153 -10.48 -15.04 6.98
C SER A 153 -11.10 -13.65 7.04
#